data_AF-A0A291PET7-F1
#
_entry.id   AF-A0A291PET7-F1
#
_cell.length_a   1.000
_cell.length_b   1.000
_cell.length_c   1.000
_cell.angle_alpha   90.00
_cell.angle_beta   90.00
_cell.angle_gamma   90.00
#
_symmetry.space_group_name_H-M   'P 1'
#
loop_
_entity.id
_entity.type
_entity.pdbx_description
1 polymer ?
#
loop_
_entity_poly.entity_id
_entity_poly.type
_entity_poly.pdbx_seq_one_letter_code
_entity_poly.pdbx_strand_id
1 'polypeptide(L)'
;MQTPWYIPIVSVLGAVLVAIINYIFLKFRDKSDRLSKLVDNFCTEVNETAIAGSKHWLLSTKGLSDDKLLDLKEQECELVGRQERIDALFQTLKYQDKKLKLDEVQPDFDSFVTKLTGGQFRVKEREDDPQIANMLQHTAASMNGRIRRALSDRLKRFF
;
A
#
# COMPACT_ATOMS: atom_id res chain seq x y z
N MET A 1 28.78 12.81 57.55
CA MET A 1 27.71 13.50 56.82
C MET A 1 26.65 12.46 56.47
N GLN A 2 25.43 12.56 57.03
CA GLN A 2 24.32 11.68 56.66
C GLN A 2 23.74 12.15 55.32
N THR A 3 23.66 11.25 54.35
CA THR A 3 22.95 11.51 53.10
C THR A 3 21.46 11.61 53.40
N PRO A 4 20.78 12.69 52.98
CA PRO A 4 19.36 12.82 53.23
C PRO A 4 18.57 11.70 52.56
N TRP A 5 17.62 11.13 53.31
CA TRP A 5 16.77 10.01 52.93
C TRP A 5 15.92 10.26 51.66
N TYR A 6 15.74 11.51 51.24
CA TYR A 6 15.02 11.87 50.02
C TYR A 6 15.82 11.66 48.73
N ILE A 7 17.16 11.62 48.79
CA ILE A 7 18.02 11.43 47.61
C ILE A 7 17.69 10.12 46.85
N PRO A 8 17.61 8.94 47.50
CA PRO A 8 17.25 7.69 46.82
C PRO A 8 15.82 7.68 46.27
N ILE A 9 14.89 8.40 46.90
CA ILE A 9 13.50 8.50 46.42
C ILE A 9 13.44 9.32 45.13
N VAL A 10 14.13 10.46 45.10
CA VAL A 10 14.19 11.34 43.91
C VAL A 10 14.90 10.63 42.76
N SER A 11 15.95 9.84 43.02
CA SER A 11 16.64 9.08 41.96
C SER A 11 15.78 7.96 41.38
N VAL A 12 15.03 7.23 42.22
CA VAL A 12 14.07 6.21 41.76
C VAL A 12 12.94 6.83 40.94
N LEU A 13 12.36 7.94 41.41
CA LEU A 13 11.31 8.66 40.67
C LEU A 13 11.82 9.18 39.32
N GLY A 14 13.04 9.74 39.29
CA GLY A 14 13.69 10.16 38.05
C GLY A 14 13.90 9.01 37.06
N ALA A 15 14.40 7.86 37.54
CA ALA A 15 14.60 6.67 36.72
C ALA A 15 13.28 6.12 36.15
N VAL A 16 12.21 6.10 36.96
CA VAL A 16 10.88 5.66 36.53
C VAL A 16 10.31 6.60 35.46
N LEU A 17 10.45 7.92 35.63
CA LEU A 17 9.98 8.89 34.64
C LEU A 17 10.70 8.71 33.30
N VAL A 18 12.02 8.55 33.32
CA VAL A 18 12.82 8.28 32.11
C VAL A 18 12.38 6.96 31.45
N ALA A 19 12.15 5.91 32.24
CA ALA A 19 11.68 4.62 31.72
C ALA A 19 10.30 4.74 31.05
N ILE A 20 9.36 5.49 31.64
CA ILE A 20 8.04 5.74 31.06
C ILE A 20 8.16 6.50 29.74
N ILE A 21 8.94 7.58 29.70
CA ILE A 21 9.15 8.37 28.48
C ILE A 21 9.77 7.49 27.38
N ASN A 22 10.80 6.70 27.72
CA ASN A 22 11.45 5.81 26.77
C ASN A 22 10.52 4.73 26.24
N TYR A 23 9.71 4.12 27.12
CA TYR A 23 8.70 3.13 26.72
C TYR A 23 7.67 3.73 25.76
N ILE A 24 7.19 4.94 26.05
CA ILE A 24 6.24 5.65 25.16
C ILE A 24 6.90 5.91 23.80
N PHE A 25 8.14 6.41 23.78
CA PHE A 25 8.87 6.67 22.54
C PHE A 25 9.09 5.42 21.69
N LEU A 26 9.54 4.32 22.31
CA LEU A 26 9.72 3.02 21.65
C LEU A 26 8.41 2.51 21.04
N LYS A 27 7.31 2.58 21.80
CA LYS A 27 5.99 2.15 21.33
C LYS A 27 5.50 2.98 20.14
N PHE A 28 5.77 4.28 20.11
CA PHE A 28 5.45 5.13 18.97
C PHE A 28 6.29 4.80 17.74
N ARG A 29 7.61 4.62 17.91
CA ARG A 29 8.51 4.25 16.83
C ARG A 29 8.10 2.93 16.19
N ASP A 30 7.85 1.90 17.00
CA ASP A 30 7.44 0.58 16.50
C ASP A 30 6.13 0.65 15.71
N LYS A 31 5.17 1.48 16.14
CA LYS A 31 3.93 1.70 15.40
C LYS A 31 4.17 2.42 14.07
N SER A 32 5.08 3.40 14.05
CA SER A 32 5.48 4.11 12.84
C SER A 32 6.14 3.16 11.83
N ASP A 33 7.10 2.37 12.28
CA ASP A 33 7.85 1.43 11.43
C ASP A 33 6.94 0.36 10.83
N ARG A 34 5.98 -0.16 11.61
CA ARG A 34 4.96 -1.09 11.11
C ARG A 34 4.10 -0.47 10.02
N LEU A 35 3.67 0.78 10.19
CA LEU A 35 2.85 1.46 9.19
C LEU A 35 3.65 1.73 7.91
N SER A 36 4.90 2.19 8.02
CA SER A 36 5.78 2.40 6.87
C SER A 36 5.96 1.12 6.07
N LYS A 37 6.22 -0.01 6.74
CA LYS A 37 6.33 -1.33 6.09
C LYS A 37 5.06 -1.73 5.35
N LEU A 38 3.89 -1.46 5.90
CA LEU A 38 2.62 -1.77 5.23
C LEU A 38 2.37 -0.89 4.01
N VAL A 39 2.72 0.39 4.10
CA VAL A 39 2.68 1.31 2.97
C VAL A 39 3.64 0.85 1.87
N ASP A 40 4.85 0.44 2.22
CA ASP A 40 5.82 -0.09 1.25
C ASP A 40 5.31 -1.39 0.60
N ASN A 41 4.77 -2.33 1.38
CA ASN A 41 4.17 -3.56 0.86
C ASN A 41 3.01 -3.26 -0.10
N PHE A 42 2.13 -2.33 0.25
CA PHE A 42 1.05 -1.89 -0.62
C PHE A 42 1.57 -1.29 -1.93
N CYS A 43 2.55 -0.37 -1.84
CA CYS A 43 3.14 0.25 -3.03
C CYS A 43 3.81 -0.78 -3.94
N THR A 44 4.49 -1.77 -3.36
CA THR A 44 5.12 -2.87 -4.11
C THR A 44 4.08 -3.68 -4.87
N GLU A 45 3.02 -4.12 -4.19
CA GLU A 45 1.96 -4.92 -4.83
C GLU A 45 1.24 -4.13 -5.94
N VAL A 46 0.99 -2.83 -5.72
CA VAL A 46 0.44 -1.93 -6.74
C VAL A 46 1.32 -1.86 -7.98
N ASN A 47 2.63 -1.73 -7.80
CA ASN A 47 3.58 -1.67 -8.92
C ASN A 47 3.63 -2.99 -9.68
N GLU A 48 3.72 -4.12 -8.97
CA GLU A 48 3.72 -5.44 -9.60
C GLU A 48 2.42 -5.70 -10.38
N THR A 49 1.30 -5.31 -9.81
CA THR A 49 -0.02 -5.46 -10.44
C THR A 49 -0.16 -4.53 -11.64
N ALA A 50 0.36 -3.30 -11.56
CA ALA A 50 0.41 -2.39 -12.71
C ALA A 50 1.27 -2.97 -13.84
N ILE A 51 2.41 -3.57 -13.53
CA ILE A 51 3.28 -4.25 -14.50
C ILE A 51 2.52 -5.42 -15.14
N ALA A 52 1.93 -6.31 -14.35
CA ALA A 52 1.17 -7.45 -14.86
C ALA A 52 -0.01 -7.00 -15.73
N GLY A 53 -0.80 -6.02 -15.25
CA GLY A 53 -1.93 -5.45 -15.97
C GLY A 53 -1.51 -4.78 -17.27
N SER A 54 -0.46 -3.97 -17.25
CA SER A 54 0.05 -3.31 -18.46
C SER A 54 0.54 -4.31 -19.50
N LYS A 55 1.26 -5.37 -19.09
CA LYS A 55 1.66 -6.45 -19.99
C LYS A 55 0.44 -7.14 -20.59
N HIS A 56 -0.56 -7.43 -19.76
CA HIS A 56 -1.80 -8.03 -20.22
C HIS A 56 -2.46 -7.14 -21.29
N TRP A 57 -2.64 -5.84 -21.05
CA TRP A 57 -3.28 -4.91 -22.00
C TRP A 57 -2.51 -4.69 -23.32
N LEU A 58 -1.20 -4.93 -23.34
CA LEU A 58 -0.38 -4.85 -24.56
C LEU A 58 -0.46 -6.11 -25.43
N LEU A 59 -1.13 -7.17 -24.98
CA LEU A 59 -1.34 -8.38 -25.75
C LEU A 59 -2.65 -8.31 -26.54
N SER A 60 -2.56 -8.43 -27.86
CA SER A 60 -3.72 -8.63 -28.73
C SER A 60 -4.12 -10.11 -28.72
N THR A 61 -5.42 -10.38 -28.58
CA THR A 61 -5.93 -11.77 -28.62
C THR A 61 -6.19 -12.26 -30.04
N LYS A 62 -6.09 -11.37 -31.03
CA LYS A 62 -6.43 -11.63 -32.43
C LYS A 62 -5.41 -12.57 -33.07
N GLY A 63 -5.88 -13.73 -33.54
CA GLY A 63 -5.03 -14.72 -34.23
C GLY A 63 -4.07 -15.49 -33.30
N LEU A 64 -4.32 -15.50 -31.99
CA LEU A 64 -3.59 -16.36 -31.06
C LEU A 64 -3.99 -17.82 -31.23
N SER A 65 -3.03 -18.73 -31.02
CA SER A 65 -3.29 -20.15 -30.89
C SER A 65 -4.02 -20.46 -29.57
N ASP A 66 -4.71 -21.60 -29.50
CA ASP A 66 -5.45 -22.02 -28.31
C ASP A 66 -4.57 -22.07 -27.05
N ASP A 67 -3.32 -22.53 -27.16
CA ASP A 67 -2.37 -22.55 -26.05
C ASP A 67 -2.10 -21.15 -25.48
N LYS A 68 -1.93 -20.15 -26.36
CA LYS A 68 -1.70 -18.75 -25.93
C LYS A 68 -2.95 -18.10 -25.36
N LEU A 69 -4.13 -18.54 -25.79
CA LEU A 69 -5.39 -18.12 -25.18
C LEU A 69 -5.56 -18.72 -23.77
N LEU A 70 -5.03 -19.92 -23.53
CA LEU A 70 -4.96 -20.49 -22.18
C LEU A 70 -4.05 -19.66 -21.27
N ASP A 71 -2.84 -19.33 -21.73
CA ASP A 71 -1.89 -18.49 -20.98
C ASP A 71 -2.51 -17.13 -20.61
N LEU A 72 -3.26 -16.52 -21.52
CA LEU A 72 -3.98 -15.26 -21.25
C LEU A 72 -5.03 -15.41 -20.15
N LYS A 73 -5.78 -16.52 -20.14
CA LYS A 73 -6.77 -16.78 -19.07
C LYS A 73 -6.09 -17.02 -17.72
N GLU A 74 -4.92 -17.66 -17.71
CA GLU A 74 -4.13 -17.78 -16.49
C GLU A 74 -3.67 -16.41 -15.97
N GLN A 75 -3.23 -15.52 -16.87
CA GLN A 75 -2.90 -14.13 -16.51
C GLN A 75 -4.12 -13.37 -15.97
N GLU A 76 -5.31 -13.52 -16.57
CA GLU A 76 -6.54 -12.92 -16.04
C GLU A 76 -6.84 -13.40 -14.61
N CYS A 77 -6.72 -14.71 -14.35
CA CYS A 77 -6.87 -15.28 -13.01
C CYS A 77 -5.84 -14.71 -12.02
N GLU A 78 -4.57 -14.55 -12.44
CA GLU A 78 -3.54 -13.93 -11.60
C GLU A 78 -3.90 -12.48 -11.28
N LEU A 79 -4.35 -11.70 -12.26
CA LEU A 79 -4.75 -10.31 -12.08
C LEU A 79 -5.93 -10.15 -11.13
N VAL A 80 -6.92 -11.04 -11.19
CA VAL A 80 -8.02 -11.09 -10.20
C VAL A 80 -7.46 -11.33 -8.80
N GLY A 81 -6.59 -12.32 -8.62
CA GLY A 81 -5.97 -12.60 -7.33
C GLY A 81 -5.15 -11.43 -6.78
N ARG A 82 -4.47 -10.69 -7.65
CA ARG A 82 -3.73 -9.47 -7.30
C ARG A 82 -4.65 -8.31 -6.93
N GLN A 83 -5.76 -8.13 -7.64
CA GLN A 83 -6.77 -7.13 -7.31
C GLN A 83 -7.30 -7.34 -5.88
N GLU A 84 -7.76 -8.55 -5.57
CA GLU A 84 -8.26 -8.93 -4.24
C GLU A 84 -7.20 -8.68 -3.14
N ARG A 85 -5.93 -8.97 -3.44
CA ARG A 85 -4.83 -8.72 -2.51
C ARG A 85 -4.61 -7.23 -2.27
N ILE A 86 -4.62 -6.42 -3.33
CA ILE A 86 -4.50 -4.96 -3.24
C ILE A 86 -5.68 -4.36 -2.46
N ASP A 87 -6.90 -4.83 -2.70
CA ASP A 87 -8.10 -4.47 -1.95
C ASP A 87 -7.92 -4.76 -0.45
N ALA A 88 -7.48 -5.98 -0.12
CA ALA A 88 -7.23 -6.36 1.27
C ALA A 88 -6.14 -5.50 1.94
N LEU A 89 -5.04 -5.21 1.24
CA LEU A 89 -3.97 -4.36 1.75
C LEU A 89 -4.45 -2.91 1.96
N PHE A 90 -5.23 -2.37 1.02
CA PHE A 90 -5.76 -1.02 1.12
C PHE A 90 -6.74 -0.87 2.29
N GLN A 91 -7.64 -1.85 2.48
CA GLN A 91 -8.53 -1.89 3.64
C GLN A 91 -7.73 -2.03 4.94
N THR A 92 -6.69 -2.86 4.97
CA THR A 92 -5.81 -3.00 6.13
C THR A 92 -5.16 -1.67 6.52
N LEU A 93 -4.68 -0.88 5.54
CA LEU A 93 -4.14 0.45 5.79
C LEU A 93 -5.18 1.39 6.43
N LYS A 94 -6.43 1.39 5.94
CA LYS A 94 -7.53 2.18 6.52
C LYS A 94 -7.83 1.80 7.96
N TYR A 95 -7.91 0.51 8.26
CA TYR A 95 -8.24 0.04 9.61
C TYR A 95 -7.10 0.27 10.61
N GLN A 96 -5.85 0.10 10.17
CA GLN A 96 -4.70 0.19 11.05
C GLN A 96 -4.36 1.62 11.47
N ASP A 97 -4.66 2.60 10.61
CA ASP A 97 -4.39 4.00 10.94
C ASP A 97 -5.46 4.98 10.45
N LYS A 98 -6.45 5.25 11.32
CA LYS A 98 -7.49 6.27 11.08
C LYS A 98 -6.96 7.69 10.87
N LYS A 99 -5.70 7.99 11.22
CA LYS A 99 -5.10 9.31 11.00
C LYS A 99 -4.44 9.43 9.63
N LEU A 100 -4.21 8.31 8.94
CA LEU A 100 -3.76 8.30 7.56
C LEU A 100 -4.95 8.69 6.67
N LYS A 101 -4.87 9.88 6.05
CA LYS A 101 -5.92 10.39 5.16
C LYS A 101 -5.86 9.65 3.82
N LEU A 102 -6.61 8.56 3.71
CA LEU A 102 -6.70 7.77 2.49
C LEU A 102 -7.84 8.20 1.57
N ASP A 103 -8.69 9.13 2.00
CA ASP A 103 -9.81 9.65 1.20
C ASP A 103 -9.32 10.32 -0.10
N GLU A 104 -8.13 10.92 -0.09
CA GLU A 104 -7.50 11.54 -1.26
C GLU A 104 -6.87 10.51 -2.22
N VAL A 105 -6.71 9.27 -1.77
CA VAL A 105 -6.14 8.14 -2.50
C VAL A 105 -7.25 7.25 -3.08
N GLN A 106 -8.40 7.18 -2.41
CA GLN A 106 -9.55 6.38 -2.80
C GLN A 106 -9.93 6.52 -4.29
N PRO A 107 -10.01 7.72 -4.89
CA PRO A 107 -10.42 7.84 -6.28
C PRO A 107 -9.40 7.24 -7.24
N ASP A 108 -8.10 7.38 -6.95
CA ASP A 108 -7.03 6.78 -7.76
C ASP A 108 -7.06 5.25 -7.62
N PHE A 109 -7.37 4.75 -6.43
CA PHE A 109 -7.54 3.33 -6.15
C PHE A 109 -8.70 2.71 -6.94
N ASP A 110 -9.89 3.31 -6.87
CA ASP A 110 -11.08 2.82 -7.58
C ASP A 110 -10.87 2.87 -9.09
N SER A 111 -10.23 3.95 -9.58
CA SER A 111 -9.80 4.07 -10.98
C SER A 111 -8.81 2.99 -11.37
N PHE A 112 -7.82 2.68 -10.52
CA PHE A 112 -6.82 1.65 -10.77
C PHE A 112 -7.47 0.27 -10.92
N VAL A 113 -8.31 -0.11 -9.95
CA VAL A 113 -9.03 -1.40 -9.95
C VAL A 113 -9.94 -1.53 -11.17
N THR A 114 -10.68 -0.47 -11.52
CA THR A 114 -11.57 -0.46 -12.70
C THR A 114 -10.77 -0.65 -13.99
N LYS A 115 -9.62 0.03 -14.13
CA LYS A 115 -8.76 -0.06 -15.32
C LYS A 115 -8.00 -1.38 -15.40
N LEU A 116 -7.72 -2.03 -14.26
CA LEU A 116 -6.96 -3.28 -14.23
C LEU A 116 -7.66 -4.38 -15.02
N THR A 117 -8.99 -4.44 -14.87
CA THR A 117 -9.82 -5.49 -15.47
C THR A 117 -10.63 -5.00 -16.67
N GLY A 118 -10.68 -3.67 -16.89
CA GLY A 118 -11.53 -3.06 -17.91
C GLY A 118 -13.03 -3.31 -17.68
N GLY A 119 -13.42 -3.77 -16.48
CA GLY A 119 -14.77 -4.21 -16.16
C GLY A 119 -15.17 -5.56 -16.76
N GLN A 120 -14.33 -6.19 -17.58
CA GLN A 120 -14.62 -7.45 -18.27
C GLN A 120 -13.33 -8.22 -18.59
N PHE A 121 -12.83 -9.03 -17.66
CA PHE A 121 -12.08 -10.21 -18.05
C PHE A 121 -13.02 -11.16 -18.80
N ARG A 122 -12.52 -11.93 -19.78
CA ARG A 122 -13.26 -12.89 -20.64
C ARG A 122 -13.84 -12.36 -21.96
N VAL A 123 -13.43 -11.21 -22.48
CA VAL A 123 -13.80 -10.84 -23.86
C VAL A 123 -13.07 -11.78 -24.82
N LYS A 124 -13.83 -12.53 -25.65
CA LYS A 124 -13.30 -13.53 -26.60
C LYS A 124 -12.26 -12.94 -27.57
N GLU A 125 -12.43 -11.68 -27.93
CA GLU A 125 -11.54 -10.94 -28.80
C GLU A 125 -11.29 -9.55 -28.21
N ARG A 126 -10.04 -9.24 -27.91
CA ARG A 126 -9.60 -7.94 -27.41
C ARG A 126 -8.39 -7.49 -28.20
N GLU A 127 -8.44 -6.27 -28.70
CA GLU A 127 -7.27 -5.61 -29.27
C GLU A 127 -6.34 -5.16 -28.13
N ASP A 128 -5.07 -4.94 -28.47
CA ASP A 128 -4.14 -4.32 -27.54
C ASP A 128 -4.57 -2.88 -27.28
N ASP A 129 -4.47 -2.45 -26.02
CA ASP A 129 -4.78 -1.08 -25.62
C ASP A 129 -3.58 -0.47 -24.86
N PRO A 130 -2.63 0.15 -25.60
CA PRO A 130 -1.51 0.84 -25.00
C PRO A 130 -1.91 2.03 -24.13
N GLN A 131 -3.09 2.62 -24.35
CA GLN A 131 -3.56 3.74 -23.54
C GLN A 131 -3.94 3.24 -22.13
N ILE A 132 -4.66 2.14 -22.02
CA ILE A 132 -4.98 1.51 -20.73
C ILE A 132 -3.69 1.05 -20.02
N ALA A 133 -2.75 0.43 -20.74
CA ALA A 133 -1.47 0.02 -20.18
C ALA A 133 -0.69 1.21 -19.57
N ASN A 134 -0.62 2.34 -20.28
CA ASN A 134 0.01 3.56 -19.78
C ASN A 134 -0.76 4.18 -18.60
N MET A 135 -2.10 4.19 -18.67
CA MET A 135 -2.94 4.69 -17.60
C MET A 135 -2.77 3.89 -16.31
N LEU A 136 -2.60 2.57 -16.38
CA LEU A 136 -2.34 1.72 -15.21
C LEU A 136 -1.04 2.12 -14.51
N GLN A 137 0.04 2.25 -15.28
CA GLN A 137 1.35 2.67 -14.74
C GLN A 137 1.29 4.07 -14.13
N HIS A 138 0.66 5.02 -14.83
CA HIS A 138 0.51 6.38 -14.33
C HIS A 138 -0.34 6.44 -13.05
N THR A 139 -1.45 5.70 -13.00
CA THR A 139 -2.34 5.67 -11.83
C THR A 139 -1.63 5.04 -10.64
N ALA A 140 -0.87 3.96 -10.84
CA ALA A 140 -0.05 3.34 -9.81
C ALA A 140 1.00 4.32 -9.25
N ALA A 141 1.72 5.03 -10.12
CA ALA A 141 2.69 6.03 -9.70
C ALA A 141 2.06 7.19 -8.91
N SER A 142 0.91 7.71 -9.38
CA SER A 142 0.13 8.74 -8.67
C SER A 142 -0.27 8.26 -7.27
N MET A 143 -0.86 7.06 -7.19
CA MET A 143 -1.34 6.47 -5.95
C MET A 143 -0.21 6.29 -4.94
N ASN A 144 0.94 5.75 -5.39
CA ASN A 144 2.14 5.61 -4.56
C ASN A 144 2.65 6.96 -4.04
N GLY A 145 2.70 7.98 -4.90
CA GLY A 145 3.09 9.33 -4.52
C GLY A 145 2.16 9.93 -3.45
N ARG A 146 0.84 9.78 -3.62
CA ARG A 146 -0.16 10.29 -2.68
C ARG A 146 -0.12 9.58 -1.33
N ILE A 147 -0.01 8.24 -1.31
CA ILE A 147 0.09 7.49 -0.05
C ILE A 147 1.36 7.86 0.72
N ARG A 148 2.51 7.96 0.03
CA ARG A 148 3.76 8.36 0.68
C ARG A 148 3.68 9.79 1.23
N ARG A 149 3.00 10.70 0.53
CA ARG A 149 2.72 12.06 1.03
C ARG A 149 1.83 12.02 2.27
N ALA A 150 0.72 11.27 2.22
CA ALA A 150 -0.18 11.11 3.36
C ALA A 150 0.54 10.54 4.60
N LEU A 151 1.46 9.59 4.41
CA LEU A 151 2.30 9.06 5.47
C LEU A 151 3.25 10.14 6.03
N SER A 152 3.92 10.90 5.17
CA SER A 152 4.81 11.99 5.57
C SER A 152 4.08 13.08 6.36
N ASP A 153 2.91 13.51 5.89
CA ASP A 153 2.10 14.53 6.56
C ASP A 153 1.54 14.05 7.89
N ARG A 154 1.21 12.75 7.99
CA ARG A 154 0.88 12.12 9.28
C ARG A 154 2.06 12.23 10.24
N LEU A 155 3.29 11.90 9.82
CA LEU A 155 4.48 11.95 10.68
C LEU A 155 4.80 13.37 11.14
N LYS A 156 4.68 14.38 10.27
CA LYS A 156 4.90 15.80 10.61
C LYS A 156 3.96 16.33 11.68
N ARG A 157 2.78 15.74 11.89
CA ARG A 157 1.85 16.16 12.96
C ARG A 157 2.24 15.63 14.33
N PHE A 158 3.20 14.72 14.42
CA PHE A 158 3.65 14.11 15.67
C PHE A 158 4.96 14.71 16.18
N PHE A 159 5.72 15.42 15.35
CA PHE A 159 6.92 16.17 15.70
C PHE A 159 6.64 17.67 15.70
#